data_AF-A0A7X7IRM8-F1
#
_entry.id   AF-A0A7X7IRM8-F1
#
_cell.length_a   1.000
_cell.length_b   1.000
_cell.length_c   1.000
_cell.angle_alpha   90.00
_cell.angle_beta   90.00
_cell.angle_gamma   90.00
#
_symmetry.space_group_name_H-M   'P 1'
#
loop_
_entity.id
_entity.type
_entity.pdbx_description
1 polymer ?
#
loop_
_entity_poly.entity_id
_entity_poly.type
_entity_poly.pdbx_seq_one_letter_code
_entity_poly.pdbx_strand_id
1 'polypeptide(L)'
;MAGTTVKVNAETYAKLKETAMQTGRSMVEVLTSAVEVYRRRVFIEGLNSDFDALRQNRRAWADEQSERDAWDVTLTDDLQGD
;
A
#
# COMPACT_ATOMS: atom_id res chain seq x y z
N MET A 1 -19.94 15.48 -7.21
CA MET A 1 -19.21 14.27 -7.65
C MET A 1 -20.24 13.28 -8.17
N ALA A 2 -20.07 12.76 -9.39
CA ALA A 2 -20.97 11.73 -9.91
C ALA A 2 -20.70 10.40 -9.20
N GLY A 3 -21.75 9.72 -8.73
CA GLY A 3 -21.66 8.41 -8.10
C GLY A 3 -21.86 7.28 -9.10
N THR A 4 -21.23 6.13 -8.85
CA THR A 4 -21.48 4.88 -9.58
C THR A 4 -21.92 3.81 -8.59
N THR A 5 -22.82 2.92 -9.02
CA THR A 5 -23.35 1.84 -8.18
C THR A 5 -22.62 0.53 -8.45
N VAL A 6 -22.08 -0.08 -7.40
CA VAL A 6 -21.47 -1.42 -7.46
C VAL A 6 -22.39 -2.41 -6.75
N LYS A 7 -22.68 -3.54 -7.40
CA LYS A 7 -23.45 -4.63 -6.77
C LYS A 7 -22.56 -5.40 -5.81
N VAL A 8 -23.06 -5.63 -4.59
CA VAL A 8 -22.45 -6.48 -3.57
C VAL A 8 -23.48 -7.47 -3.04
N ASN A 9 -23.03 -8.57 -2.45
CA ASN A 9 -23.95 -9.51 -1.78
C ASN A 9 -24.48 -8.90 -0.46
N ALA A 10 -25.52 -9.52 0.09
CA ALA A 10 -26.19 -9.01 1.31
C ALA A 10 -25.26 -8.99 2.53
N GLU A 11 -24.36 -9.96 2.63
CA GLU A 11 -23.40 -10.06 3.74
C GLU A 11 -22.38 -8.90 3.73
N THR A 12 -21.79 -8.60 2.57
CA THR A 12 -20.87 -7.49 2.38
C THR A 12 -21.57 -6.16 2.65
N TYR A 13 -22.82 -6.00 2.21
CA TYR A 13 -23.60 -4.81 2.52
C TYR A 13 -23.83 -4.65 4.03
N ALA A 14 -24.19 -5.73 4.74
CA ALA A 14 -24.40 -5.72 6.18
C ALA A 14 -23.12 -5.34 6.94
N LYS A 15 -21.98 -5.96 6.57
CA LYS A 15 -20.65 -5.64 7.12
C LYS A 15 -20.28 -4.17 6.88
N LEU A 16 -20.47 -3.67 5.66
CA LEU A 16 -20.17 -2.27 5.33
C LEU A 16 -21.03 -1.30 6.15
N LYS A 17 -22.31 -1.62 6.34
CA LYS A 17 -23.24 -0.82 7.15
C LYS A 17 -22.85 -0.83 8.63
N GLU A 18 -22.52 -1.99 9.18
CA GLU A 18 -22.08 -2.13 10.57
C GLU A 18 -20.80 -1.32 10.82
N THR A 19 -19.78 -1.46 9.97
CA THR A 19 -18.54 -0.69 10.09
C THR A 19 -18.77 0.82 9.98
N ALA A 20 -19.66 1.26 9.08
CA ALA A 20 -20.06 2.65 8.98
C ALA A 20 -20.68 3.17 10.29
N MET A 21 -21.58 2.39 10.90
CA MET A 21 -22.18 2.72 12.20
C MET A 21 -21.13 2.79 13.32
N GLN A 22 -20.23 1.80 13.40
CA GLN A 22 -19.18 1.74 14.43
C GLN A 22 -18.17 2.88 14.31
N THR A 23 -17.86 3.33 13.10
CA THR A 23 -16.87 4.38 12.84
C THR A 23 -17.46 5.79 12.78
N GLY A 24 -18.80 5.91 12.78
CA GLY A 24 -19.48 7.20 12.58
C GLY A 24 -19.28 7.80 11.19
N ARG A 25 -18.87 6.99 10.21
CA ARG A 25 -18.57 7.42 8.83
C ARG A 25 -19.65 6.92 7.88
N SER A 26 -19.78 7.55 6.71
CA SER A 26 -20.68 7.05 5.67
C SER A 26 -20.17 5.72 5.09
N MET A 27 -21.09 4.90 4.56
CA MET A 27 -20.73 3.66 3.87
C MET A 27 -19.79 3.89 2.68
N VAL A 28 -19.90 5.05 2.00
CA VAL A 28 -19.01 5.42 0.91
C VAL A 28 -17.59 5.67 1.42
N GLU A 29 -17.43 6.43 2.50
CA GLU A 29 -16.09 6.71 3.08
C GLU A 29 -15.40 5.45 3.62
N VAL A 30 -16.17 4.55 4.23
CA VAL A 30 -15.68 3.25 4.67
C VAL A 30 -15.23 2.42 3.47
N LEU A 31 -16.06 2.34 2.42
CA LEU A 31 -15.73 1.59 1.21
C LEU A 31 -14.48 2.15 0.52
N THR A 32 -14.39 3.48 0.36
CA THR A 32 -13.21 4.14 -0.20
C THR A 32 -11.96 3.82 0.61
N SER A 33 -12.04 3.90 1.94
CA SER A 33 -10.91 3.59 2.82
C SER A 33 -10.49 2.13 2.72
N ALA A 34 -11.45 1.20 2.70
CA ALA A 34 -11.19 -0.23 2.58
C ALA A 34 -10.52 -0.59 1.24
N VAL A 35 -10.99 0.00 0.13
CA VAL A 35 -10.39 -0.19 -1.19
C VAL A 35 -8.96 0.36 -1.22
N GLU A 36 -8.70 1.54 -0.64
CA GLU A 36 -7.34 2.09 -0.61
C GLU A 36 -6.38 1.24 0.21
N VAL A 37 -6.81 0.70 1.36
CA VAL A 37 -6.01 -0.24 2.15
C VAL A 37 -5.69 -1.50 1.34
N TYR A 38 -6.69 -2.08 0.68
CA TYR A 38 -6.48 -3.27 -0.15
C TYR A 38 -5.56 -2.99 -1.34
N ARG A 39 -5.74 -1.85 -2.02
CA ARG A 39 -4.89 -1.42 -3.14
C ARG A 39 -3.43 -1.28 -2.71
N ARG A 40 -3.16 -0.64 -1.56
CA ARG A 40 -1.80 -0.51 -1.00
C ARG A 40 -1.19 -1.87 -0.68
N ARG A 41 -1.98 -2.78 -0.10
CA ARG A 41 -1.52 -4.14 0.20
C ARG A 41 -1.11 -4.88 -1.08
N VAL A 42 -1.98 -4.90 -2.10
CA VAL A 42 -1.70 -5.56 -3.39
C VAL A 42 -0.44 -4.98 -4.02
N PHE A 43 -0.26 -3.65 -3.96
CA PHE A 43 0.94 -3.00 -4.48
C PHE A 43 2.21 -3.47 -3.77
N ILE A 44 2.22 -3.48 -2.44
CA ILE A 44 3.40 -3.92 -1.65
C ILE A 44 3.69 -5.41 -1.84
N GLU A 45 2.66 -6.26 -1.94
CA GLU A 45 2.83 -7.68 -2.24
C GLU A 45 3.49 -7.89 -3.62
N GLY A 46 3.07 -7.12 -4.64
CA GLY A 46 3.72 -7.13 -5.96
C GLY A 46 5.17 -6.66 -5.89
N LEU A 47 5.44 -5.53 -5.24
CA LEU A 47 6.79 -4.99 -5.09
C LEU A 47 7.74 -5.98 -4.38
N ASN A 48 7.25 -6.66 -3.34
CA ASN A 48 8.02 -7.69 -2.65
C ASN A 48 8.35 -8.86 -3.57
N SER A 49 7.37 -9.32 -4.36
CA SER A 49 7.60 -10.37 -5.36
C SER A 49 8.64 -9.97 -6.41
N ASP A 50 8.63 -8.71 -6.85
CA ASP A 50 9.62 -8.19 -7.80
C ASP A 50 11.03 -8.16 -7.19
N PHE A 51 11.15 -7.75 -5.91
CA PHE A 51 12.43 -7.82 -5.19
C PHE A 51 12.91 -9.25 -4.94
N ASP A 52 12.01 -10.19 -4.67
CA ASP A 52 12.37 -11.60 -4.51
C ASP A 52 12.85 -12.21 -5.83
N ALA A 53 12.26 -11.82 -6.96
CA ALA A 53 12.76 -12.18 -8.28
C ALA A 53 14.13 -11.53 -8.58
N LEU A 54 14.31 -10.26 -8.21
CA LEU A 54 15.57 -9.53 -8.37
C LEU A 54 16.71 -10.21 -7.60
N ARG A 55 16.48 -10.57 -6.33
CA ARG A 55 17.47 -11.26 -5.47
C ARG A 55 17.94 -12.60 -6.02
N GLN A 56 17.11 -13.30 -6.79
CA GLN A 56 17.50 -14.56 -7.44
C GLN A 56 18.50 -14.32 -8.59
N ASN A 57 18.53 -13.12 -9.16
CA ASN A 57 19.53 -12.69 -10.14
C ASN A 57 20.73 -12.05 -9.45
N ARG A 58 21.77 -12.85 -9.17
CA ARG A 58 22.99 -12.40 -8.47
C ARG A 58 23.63 -11.13 -9.05
N ARG A 59 23.63 -10.96 -10.37
CA ARG A 59 24.23 -9.77 -11.00
C ARG A 59 23.38 -8.54 -10.73
N ALA A 60 22.09 -8.61 -11.06
CA ALA A 60 21.18 -7.49 -10.87
C ALA A 60 21.01 -7.12 -9.38
N TRP A 61 21.07 -8.11 -8.48
CA TRP A 61 21.07 -7.86 -7.04
C TRP A 61 22.35 -7.17 -6.55
N ALA A 62 23.51 -7.50 -7.11
CA ALA A 62 24.76 -6.81 -6.78
C ALA A 62 24.75 -5.35 -7.28
N ASP A 63 24.24 -5.11 -8.49
CA ASP A 63 24.09 -3.76 -9.05
C ASP A 63 23.16 -2.90 -8.18
N GLU A 64 22.04 -3.48 -7.73
CA GLU A 64 21.07 -2.78 -6.88
C GLU A 64 21.60 -2.46 -5.47
N GLN A 65 22.35 -3.37 -4.85
CA GLN A 65 23.03 -3.10 -3.57
C GLN A 65 24.10 -2.02 -3.73
N SER A 66 24.87 -2.05 -4.81
CA SER A 66 25.88 -1.00 -5.08
C SER A 66 25.23 0.37 -5.25
N GLU A 67 24.04 0.43 -5.86
CA GLU A 67 23.28 1.68 -5.92
C GLU A 67 22.83 2.11 -4.53
N ARG A 68 22.25 1.21 -3.71
CA ARG A 68 21.86 1.52 -2.32
C ARG A 68 23.02 2.06 -1.50
N ASP A 69 24.17 1.39 -1.53
CA ASP A 69 25.37 1.81 -0.79
C ASP A 69 25.84 3.20 -1.23
N ALA A 70 25.69 3.54 -2.52
CA ALA A 70 26.02 4.88 -3.03
C ALA A 70 25.05 5.96 -2.51
N TRP A 71 23.79 5.61 -2.24
CA TRP A 71 22.79 6.52 -1.66
C TRP A 71 22.88 6.63 -0.14
N ASP A 72 23.43 5.64 0.56
CA ASP A 72 23.57 5.66 2.02
C ASP A 72 24.39 6.86 2.53
N VAL A 73 25.22 7.49 1.69
CA VAL A 73 25.95 8.72 2.04
C VAL A 73 25.04 9.90 2.38
N THR A 74 23.80 9.93 1.85
CA THR A 74 22.82 10.99 2.13
C THR A 74 21.92 10.67 3.33
N LEU A 75 22.14 9.54 4.02
CA LEU A 75 21.25 9.10 5.11
C LEU A 75 21.20 10.07 6.28
N THR A 76 22.29 10.80 6.54
CA THR A 76 22.41 11.78 7.64
C THR A 76 22.18 13.22 7.22
N ASP A 77 21.84 13.46 5.95
CA ASP A 77 21.57 14.81 5.47
C ASP A 77 20.38 15.40 6.24
N ASP A 78 20.52 16.66 6.68
CA ASP A 78 19.51 17.39 7.47
C ASP A 78 19.17 16.79 8.86
N LEU A 79 19.91 15.77 9.33
CA LEU A 79 19.75 15.17 10.66
C LEU A 79 20.72 15.73 11.72
N GLN A 80 21.67 16.60 11.33
CA GLN A 80 22.57 17.30 12.26
C GLN A 80 21.95 18.64 12.67
N GLY A 81 21.13 18.62 13.72
CA GLY A 81 20.73 19.82 14.45
C GLY A 81 21.67 20.10 15.62
N ASP A 82 21.96 21.39 15.86
CA ASP A 82 22.54 21.93 17.11
C ASP A 82 21.79 21.46 18.37
#